data_AF-X0IG19-F1
#
_entry.id   AF-X0IG19-F1
#
_cell.length_a   1.000
_cell.length_b   1.000
_cell.length_c   1.000
_cell.angle_alpha   90.00
_cell.angle_beta   90.00
_cell.angle_gamma   90.00
#
_symmetry.space_group_name_H-M   'P 1'
#
loop_
_entity.id
_entity.type
_entity.pdbx_description
1 polymer ?
#
loop_
_entity_poly.entity_id
_entity_poly.type
_entity_poly.pdbx_seq_one_letter_code
_entity_poly.pdbx_strand_id
1 'polypeptide(L)'
;MAFLILVIGDLHIPDRALDIPAKFKKLLSPGKISQTLCLGNLTDKHTYEYLRSVSPDLKIVKGRYDVEATSLPLTQVVTHGSLRIGFLEGFTLVSNEPDLLLAEANKLDVDVLCWSGTHRFDAFEYMDKFFVNPGSATGAFIEGSGLESEEPTPSFCLMDVQGISLTLYVYQLRKDDKGNENVAVEKVTYTKPVEPSAGGSS
;
A
#
# COMPACT_ATOMS: atom_id res chain seq x y z
N MET A 1 -11.25 -5.00 -19.41
CA MET A 1 -11.45 -5.52 -18.04
C MET A 1 -11.03 -4.42 -17.08
N ALA A 2 -11.74 -4.23 -15.98
CA ALA A 2 -11.28 -3.33 -14.93
C ALA A 2 -10.05 -3.97 -14.23
N PHE A 3 -8.92 -3.27 -14.20
CA PHE A 3 -7.66 -3.75 -13.63
C PHE A 3 -7.44 -3.10 -12.27
N LEU A 4 -7.95 -3.74 -11.21
CA LEU A 4 -7.69 -3.28 -9.86
C LEU A 4 -6.36 -3.85 -9.35
N ILE A 5 -5.54 -2.99 -8.76
CA ILE A 5 -4.29 -3.32 -8.08
C ILE A 5 -4.53 -3.20 -6.58
N LEU A 6 -4.33 -4.27 -5.83
CA LEU A 6 -4.38 -4.24 -4.37
C LEU A 6 -3.04 -3.75 -3.82
N VAL A 7 -3.09 -2.78 -2.91
CA VAL A 7 -1.93 -2.35 -2.11
C VAL A 7 -2.21 -2.66 -0.65
N ILE A 8 -1.37 -3.50 -0.04
CA ILE A 8 -1.60 -4.07 1.28
C ILE A 8 -0.27 -4.31 2.02
N GLY A 9 -0.23 -4.17 3.33
CA GLY A 9 0.98 -4.37 4.12
C GLY A 9 0.69 -4.46 5.62
N ASP A 10 1.77 -4.58 6.41
CA ASP A 10 1.76 -4.57 7.87
C ASP A 10 0.69 -5.49 8.46
N LEU A 11 0.68 -6.76 8.01
CA LEU A 11 -0.30 -7.74 8.47
C LEU A 11 0.09 -8.33 9.84
N HIS A 12 1.38 -8.63 10.03
CA HIS A 12 1.97 -9.16 11.26
C HIS A 12 1.23 -10.38 11.83
N ILE A 13 0.90 -11.34 10.96
CA ILE A 13 0.22 -12.56 11.35
C ILE A 13 1.27 -13.66 11.56
N PRO A 14 1.32 -14.33 12.73
CA PRO A 14 0.35 -14.30 13.82
C PRO A 14 0.72 -13.37 15.00
N ASP A 15 1.89 -12.72 14.96
CA ASP A 15 2.52 -12.14 16.15
C ASP A 15 1.77 -10.92 16.72
N ARG A 16 1.09 -10.14 15.87
CA ARG A 16 0.31 -8.95 16.30
C ARG A 16 -1.17 -9.02 15.95
N ALA A 17 -1.52 -9.88 15.00
CA ALA A 17 -2.90 -10.12 14.60
C ALA A 17 -3.08 -11.59 14.25
N LEU A 18 -4.26 -12.15 14.52
CA LEU A 18 -4.56 -13.54 14.20
C LEU A 18 -5.05 -13.72 12.77
N ASP A 19 -5.73 -12.71 12.22
CA ASP A 19 -6.30 -12.81 10.88
C ASP A 19 -6.65 -11.43 10.30
N ILE A 20 -6.83 -11.37 8.98
CA ILE A 20 -7.42 -10.21 8.30
C ILE A 20 -8.91 -10.13 8.65
N PRO A 21 -9.46 -8.93 8.96
CA PRO A 21 -10.87 -8.77 9.31
C PRO A 21 -11.82 -9.42 8.29
N ALA A 22 -12.84 -10.12 8.78
CA ALA A 22 -13.76 -10.88 7.93
C ALA A 22 -14.48 -10.00 6.88
N LYS A 23 -14.73 -8.72 7.20
CA LYS A 23 -15.31 -7.76 6.25
C LYS A 23 -14.36 -7.48 5.08
N PHE A 24 -13.05 -7.42 5.33
CA PHE A 24 -12.03 -7.25 4.29
C PHE A 24 -11.85 -8.50 3.45
N LYS A 25 -11.81 -9.70 4.05
CA LYS A 25 -11.74 -10.96 3.28
C LYS A 25 -12.87 -11.10 2.26
N LYS A 26 -14.08 -10.64 2.58
CA LYS A 26 -15.21 -10.61 1.63
C LYS A 26 -14.95 -9.70 0.42
N LEU A 27 -14.26 -8.58 0.63
CA LEU A 27 -13.92 -7.61 -0.42
C LEU A 27 -12.78 -8.12 -1.31
N LEU A 28 -11.79 -8.80 -0.70
CA LEU A 28 -10.61 -9.38 -1.35
C LEU A 28 -10.88 -10.73 -2.02
N SER A 29 -12.08 -10.92 -2.57
CA SER A 29 -12.45 -12.16 -3.25
C SER A 29 -11.72 -12.30 -4.60
N PRO A 30 -11.29 -13.51 -4.98
CA PRO A 30 -10.63 -13.76 -6.26
C PRO A 30 -11.45 -13.29 -7.46
N GLY A 31 -10.78 -12.84 -8.51
CA GLY A 31 -11.39 -12.47 -9.79
C GLY A 31 -11.69 -10.97 -9.97
N LYS A 32 -11.60 -10.16 -8.91
CA LYS A 32 -11.70 -8.68 -9.01
C LYS A 32 -10.35 -7.99 -9.08
N ILE A 33 -9.33 -8.56 -8.44
CA ILE A 33 -8.00 -7.98 -8.28
C ILE A 33 -7.06 -8.66 -9.28
N SER A 34 -6.39 -7.85 -10.09
CA SER A 34 -5.49 -8.32 -11.14
C SER A 34 -4.05 -8.52 -10.64
N GLN A 35 -3.60 -7.65 -9.75
CA GLN A 35 -2.27 -7.68 -9.16
C GLN A 35 -2.32 -7.25 -7.70
N THR A 36 -1.45 -7.81 -6.87
CA THR A 36 -1.27 -7.42 -5.47
C THR A 36 0.16 -6.93 -5.25
N LEU A 37 0.29 -5.71 -4.73
CA LEU A 37 1.52 -5.13 -4.22
C LEU A 37 1.50 -5.24 -2.71
N CYS A 38 2.28 -6.17 -2.17
CA CYS A 38 2.39 -6.37 -0.74
C CYS A 38 3.66 -5.71 -0.20
N LEU A 39 3.50 -4.80 0.75
CA LEU A 39 4.57 -3.98 1.33
C LEU A 39 5.30 -4.68 2.49
N GLY A 40 5.14 -6.00 2.63
CA GLY A 40 5.85 -6.81 3.62
C GLY A 40 5.12 -6.91 4.96
N ASN A 41 5.84 -7.50 5.93
CA ASN A 41 5.37 -7.83 7.27
C ASN A 41 4.16 -8.80 7.24
N LEU A 42 4.29 -9.91 6.50
CA LEU A 42 3.30 -11.02 6.50
C LEU A 42 3.57 -12.00 7.63
N THR A 43 4.86 -12.27 7.86
CA THR A 43 5.48 -13.18 8.83
C THR A 43 5.17 -14.67 8.75
N ASP A 44 4.02 -15.11 8.22
CA ASP A 44 3.72 -16.54 8.08
C ASP A 44 3.40 -17.00 6.65
N LYS A 45 3.47 -18.32 6.46
CA LYS A 45 3.19 -18.97 5.17
C LYS A 45 1.69 -18.92 4.83
N HIS A 46 0.82 -18.98 5.83
CA HIS A 46 -0.63 -18.99 5.60
C HIS A 46 -1.11 -17.67 4.99
N THR A 47 -0.59 -16.54 5.48
CA THR A 47 -0.87 -15.21 4.94
C THR A 47 -0.33 -15.06 3.51
N TYR A 48 0.86 -15.60 3.23
CA TYR A 48 1.39 -15.65 1.86
C TYR A 48 0.47 -16.43 0.92
N GLU A 49 0.04 -17.63 1.32
CA GLU A 49 -0.88 -18.47 0.52
C GLU A 49 -2.24 -17.78 0.31
N TYR A 50 -2.75 -17.10 1.34
CA TYR A 50 -3.95 -16.28 1.23
C TYR A 50 -3.79 -15.17 0.19
N LEU A 51 -2.76 -14.33 0.27
CA LEU A 51 -2.53 -13.24 -0.70
C LEU A 51 -2.33 -13.77 -2.12
N ARG A 52 -1.69 -14.94 -2.27
CA ARG A 52 -1.53 -15.62 -3.56
C ARG A 52 -2.85 -16.12 -4.15
N SER A 53 -3.85 -16.38 -3.31
CA SER A 53 -5.20 -16.73 -3.77
C SER A 53 -6.03 -15.51 -4.23
N VAL A 54 -5.70 -14.32 -3.73
CA VAL A 54 -6.45 -13.07 -4.02
C VAL A 54 -6.25 -12.63 -5.48
N SER A 55 -5.03 -12.71 -6.00
CA SER A 55 -4.70 -12.30 -7.36
C SER A 55 -3.66 -13.23 -8.01
N PRO A 56 -3.67 -13.37 -9.35
CA PRO A 56 -2.71 -14.22 -10.05
C PRO A 56 -1.28 -13.64 -10.06
N ASP A 57 -1.13 -12.33 -9.89
CA ASP A 57 0.17 -11.64 -9.86
C ASP A 57 0.42 -11.00 -8.49
N LEU A 58 1.13 -11.72 -7.63
CA LEU A 58 1.53 -11.25 -6.31
C LEU A 58 2.99 -10.77 -6.34
N LYS A 59 3.19 -9.48 -6.08
CA LYS A 59 4.50 -8.86 -5.85
C LYS A 59 4.65 -8.52 -4.37
N ILE A 60 5.78 -8.88 -3.77
CA ILE A 60 6.04 -8.69 -2.34
C ILE A 60 7.42 -8.10 -2.18
N VAL A 61 7.52 -7.07 -1.34
CA VAL A 61 8.81 -6.58 -0.81
C VAL A 61 9.00 -7.04 0.63
N LYS A 62 10.25 -7.14 1.04
CA LYS A 62 10.63 -7.57 2.38
C LYS A 62 10.24 -6.50 3.40
N GLY A 63 9.43 -6.87 4.38
CA GLY A 63 9.22 -6.09 5.60
C GLY A 63 10.26 -6.39 6.66
N ARG A 64 10.38 -5.51 7.66
CA ARG A 64 11.41 -5.64 8.70
C ARG A 64 11.26 -6.91 9.55
N TYR A 65 10.03 -7.43 9.69
CA TYR A 65 9.74 -8.64 10.46
C TYR A 65 9.70 -9.92 9.62
N ASP A 66 9.84 -9.84 8.28
CA ASP A 66 9.94 -11.01 7.41
C ASP A 66 11.37 -11.60 7.48
N VAL A 67 11.80 -12.01 8.67
CA VAL A 67 13.20 -12.30 9.03
C VAL A 67 13.83 -13.42 8.19
N GLU A 68 13.08 -14.49 7.90
CA GLU A 68 13.54 -15.63 7.11
C GLU A 68 13.42 -15.40 5.58
N ALA A 69 12.78 -14.31 5.16
CA ALA A 69 12.46 -14.04 3.76
C ALA A 69 13.62 -13.35 3.02
N THR A 70 14.79 -13.99 2.99
CA THR A 70 15.99 -13.48 2.30
C THR A 70 15.83 -13.35 0.77
N SER A 71 14.87 -14.08 0.19
CA SER A 71 14.57 -14.03 -1.24
C SER A 71 13.69 -12.83 -1.65
N LEU A 72 13.08 -12.12 -0.69
CA LEU A 72 12.22 -10.98 -0.99
C LEU A 72 13.07 -9.72 -1.26
N PRO A 73 12.79 -8.98 -2.34
CA PRO A 73 13.49 -7.73 -2.63
C PRO A 73 13.12 -6.65 -1.60
N LEU A 74 14.02 -5.71 -1.35
CA LEU A 74 13.73 -4.55 -0.48
C LEU A 74 12.81 -3.53 -1.14
N THR A 75 12.90 -3.41 -2.47
CA THR A 75 12.15 -2.46 -3.28
C THR A 75 11.73 -3.13 -4.58
N GLN A 76 10.58 -2.76 -5.12
CA GLN A 76 10.15 -3.25 -6.42
C GLN A 76 9.39 -2.16 -7.18
N VAL A 77 9.41 -2.23 -8.51
CA VAL A 77 8.73 -1.29 -9.40
C VAL A 77 7.85 -2.07 -10.37
N VAL A 78 6.62 -1.61 -10.56
CA VAL A 78 5.70 -2.09 -11.59
C VAL A 78 5.26 -0.92 -12.48
N THR A 79 4.83 -1.22 -13.70
CA THR A 79 4.38 -0.20 -14.66
C THR A 79 2.97 -0.55 -15.12
N HIS A 80 2.07 0.43 -14.98
CA HIS A 80 0.68 0.34 -15.45
C HIS A 80 0.34 1.58 -16.25
N GLY A 81 -0.08 1.40 -17.51
CA GLY A 81 -0.28 2.52 -18.41
C GLY A 81 1.01 3.35 -18.55
N SER A 82 0.91 4.64 -18.27
CA SER A 82 2.03 5.59 -18.31
C SER A 82 2.62 5.89 -16.91
N LEU A 83 2.18 5.16 -15.88
CA LEU A 83 2.61 5.35 -14.50
C LEU A 83 3.57 4.23 -14.05
N ARG A 84 4.69 4.64 -13.47
CA ARG A 84 5.60 3.75 -12.74
C ARG A 84 5.29 3.82 -11.25
N ILE A 85 5.05 2.67 -10.65
CA ILE A 85 4.68 2.52 -9.24
C ILE A 85 5.80 1.77 -8.54
N GLY A 86 6.52 2.46 -7.66
CA GLY A 86 7.52 1.88 -6.77
C GLY A 86 6.90 1.55 -5.42
N PHE A 87 7.39 0.51 -4.76
CA PHE A 87 6.96 0.19 -3.41
C PHE A 87 8.07 -0.47 -2.60
N LEU A 88 8.03 -0.21 -1.30
CA LEU A 88 8.93 -0.71 -0.26
C LEU A 88 8.19 -0.75 1.08
N GLU A 89 8.73 -1.41 2.11
CA GLU A 89 8.14 -1.32 3.46
C GLU A 89 8.42 0.04 4.10
N GLY A 90 9.64 0.57 3.97
CA GLY A 90 10.04 1.87 4.52
C GLY A 90 11.07 1.82 5.65
N PHE A 91 11.35 0.66 6.27
CA PHE A 91 12.33 0.51 7.36
C PHE A 91 13.77 0.77 6.92
N THR A 92 14.02 0.74 5.61
CA THR A 92 15.30 1.11 5.02
C THR A 92 15.47 2.61 4.86
N LEU A 93 14.39 3.39 5.01
CA LEU A 93 14.43 4.85 5.04
C LEU A 93 14.76 5.34 6.45
N VAL A 94 15.44 6.47 6.51
CA VAL A 94 15.82 7.09 7.80
C VAL A 94 14.64 7.80 8.48
N SER A 95 13.65 8.25 7.69
CA SER A 95 12.46 8.97 8.13
C SER A 95 11.39 8.91 7.02
N ASN A 96 10.14 9.20 7.40
CA ASN A 96 8.98 9.25 6.51
C ASN A 96 8.62 10.69 6.08
N GLU A 97 9.54 11.64 6.24
CA GLU A 97 9.35 13.01 5.78
C GLU A 97 9.20 13.08 4.24
N PRO A 98 8.36 13.99 3.73
CA PRO A 98 8.08 14.08 2.29
C PRO A 98 9.32 14.18 1.39
N ASP A 99 10.34 14.93 1.81
CA ASP A 99 11.59 15.09 1.05
C ASP A 99 12.37 13.78 0.91
N LEU A 100 12.36 12.93 1.93
CA LEU A 100 13.05 11.63 1.91
C LEU A 100 12.27 10.59 1.11
N LEU A 101 10.94 10.61 1.22
CA LEU A 101 10.08 9.81 0.35
C LEU A 101 10.27 10.23 -1.11
N LEU A 102 10.36 11.53 -1.39
CA LEU A 102 10.66 12.05 -2.73
C LEU A 102 12.03 11.61 -3.23
N ALA A 103 13.06 11.63 -2.37
CA ALA A 103 14.38 11.13 -2.72
C ALA A 103 14.36 9.65 -3.13
N GLU A 104 13.61 8.81 -2.41
CA GLU A 104 13.45 7.40 -2.78
C GLU A 104 12.62 7.24 -4.07
N ALA A 105 11.55 8.01 -4.24
CA ALA A 105 10.75 7.99 -5.47
C ALA A 105 11.58 8.41 -6.70
N ASN A 106 12.47 9.39 -6.56
CA ASN A 106 13.41 9.79 -7.61
C ASN A 106 14.47 8.73 -7.87
N LYS A 107 15.02 8.11 -6.83
CA LYS A 107 15.99 7.01 -6.95
C LYS A 107 15.42 5.81 -7.70
N LEU A 108 14.15 5.47 -7.46
CA LEU A 108 13.45 4.40 -8.18
C LEU A 108 12.89 4.85 -9.54
N ASP A 109 12.93 6.15 -9.81
CA ASP A 109 12.37 6.79 -11.00
C ASP A 109 10.89 6.41 -11.21
N VAL A 110 10.07 6.74 -10.21
CA VAL A 110 8.63 6.38 -10.17
C VAL A 110 7.74 7.61 -10.04
N ASP A 111 6.53 7.48 -10.56
CA ASP A 111 5.47 8.50 -10.46
C ASP A 111 4.67 8.34 -9.16
N VAL A 112 4.55 7.09 -8.69
CA VAL A 112 3.84 6.72 -7.47
C VAL A 112 4.78 5.93 -6.57
N LEU A 113 4.89 6.30 -5.30
CA LEU A 113 5.63 5.55 -4.29
C LEU A 113 4.67 5.03 -3.21
N CYS A 114 4.70 3.72 -2.95
CA CYS A 114 4.00 3.11 -1.83
C CYS A 114 4.97 2.73 -0.70
N TRP A 115 4.67 3.12 0.54
CA TRP A 115 5.43 2.75 1.74
C TRP A 115 4.51 2.33 2.89
N SER A 116 5.09 1.74 3.93
CA SER A 116 4.37 1.20 5.10
C SER A 116 5.14 1.53 6.40
N GLY A 117 4.85 0.84 7.50
CA GLY A 117 5.55 0.96 8.78
C GLY A 117 4.93 1.96 9.76
N THR A 118 4.02 2.82 9.29
CA THR A 118 3.23 3.75 10.14
C THR A 118 1.88 3.19 10.55
N HIS A 119 1.46 2.05 9.96
CA HIS A 119 0.17 1.38 10.19
C HIS A 119 -1.05 2.30 10.08
N ARG A 120 -0.87 3.49 9.49
CA ARG A 120 -1.88 4.52 9.29
C ARG A 120 -1.93 4.81 7.80
N PHE A 121 -3.14 4.75 7.26
CA PHE A 121 -3.37 5.18 5.89
C PHE A 121 -2.94 6.64 5.73
N ASP A 122 -2.21 6.92 4.67
CA ASP A 122 -1.87 8.27 4.24
C ASP A 122 -1.78 8.30 2.71
N ALA A 123 -2.21 9.39 2.10
CA ALA A 123 -2.09 9.57 0.67
C ALA A 123 -1.99 11.07 0.33
N PHE A 124 -0.93 11.45 -0.37
CA PHE A 124 -0.69 12.83 -0.73
C PHE A 124 0.05 12.98 -2.05
N GLU A 125 -0.11 14.14 -2.68
CA GLU A 125 0.67 14.56 -3.83
C GLU A 125 1.80 15.48 -3.37
N TYR A 126 3.00 15.23 -3.88
CA TYR A 126 4.17 16.06 -3.58
C TYR A 126 5.14 16.07 -4.76
N MET A 127 5.52 17.27 -5.22
CA MET A 127 6.45 17.45 -6.35
C MET A 127 6.07 16.60 -7.57
N ASP A 128 4.80 16.71 -8.00
CA ASP A 128 4.21 16.02 -9.16
C ASP A 128 4.13 14.48 -9.06
N LYS A 129 4.47 13.91 -7.91
CA LYS A 129 4.40 12.48 -7.62
C LYS A 129 3.31 12.18 -6.59
N PHE A 130 2.86 10.93 -6.59
CA PHE A 130 1.84 10.45 -5.65
C PHE A 130 2.43 9.49 -4.63
N PHE A 131 2.04 9.67 -3.38
CA PHE A 131 2.57 8.95 -2.24
C PHE A 131 1.41 8.24 -1.55
N VAL A 132 1.51 6.92 -1.38
CA VAL A 132 0.46 6.09 -0.76
C VAL A 132 1.02 5.19 0.35
N ASN A 133 0.47 5.30 1.54
CA ASN A 133 0.61 4.32 2.60
C ASN A 133 -0.73 3.61 2.83
N PRO A 134 -0.81 2.27 2.63
CA PRO A 134 -2.08 1.56 2.76
C PRO A 134 -2.53 1.38 4.22
N GLY A 135 -1.67 1.67 5.19
CA GLY A 135 -1.85 1.31 6.59
C GLY A 135 -1.66 -0.19 6.84
N SER A 136 -2.14 -0.67 7.99
CA SER A 136 -2.13 -2.08 8.36
C SER A 136 -3.46 -2.75 8.02
N ALA A 137 -3.45 -3.82 7.23
CA ALA A 137 -4.68 -4.54 6.86
C ALA A 137 -5.38 -5.23 8.03
N THR A 138 -4.65 -5.50 9.11
CA THR A 138 -5.12 -6.17 10.32
C THR A 138 -5.35 -5.21 11.47
N GLY A 139 -4.92 -3.94 11.36
CA GLY A 139 -4.88 -3.01 12.49
C GLY A 139 -3.84 -3.41 13.54
N ALA A 140 -2.76 -4.08 13.12
CA ALA A 140 -1.66 -4.48 14.00
C ALA A 140 -1.13 -3.26 14.76
N PHE A 141 -0.75 -3.45 16.03
CA PHE A 141 -0.19 -2.36 16.83
C PHE A 141 1.19 -1.92 16.32
N ILE A 142 1.60 -0.70 16.67
CA ILE A 142 2.93 -0.15 16.41
C ILE A 142 3.80 -0.24 17.65
N GLU A 143 5.06 -0.62 17.47
CA GLU A 143 6.06 -0.56 18.51
C GLU A 143 6.44 0.91 18.79
N GLY A 144 6.44 1.31 20.06
CA GLY A 144 6.82 2.67 20.47
C GLY A 144 5.68 3.70 20.45
N SER A 145 4.49 3.33 19.96
CA SER A 145 3.29 4.15 20.17
C SER A 145 2.87 4.00 21.63
N GLY A 146 2.98 5.06 22.43
CA GLY A 146 2.60 5.03 23.86
C GLY A 146 1.13 4.66 24.06
N LEU A 147 0.74 4.36 25.30
CA LEU A 147 -0.64 3.95 25.70
C LEU A 147 -1.75 4.93 25.27
N GLU A 148 -1.40 6.17 24.95
CA GLU A 148 -2.34 7.22 24.49
C GLU A 148 -2.46 7.31 22.96
N SER A 149 -1.74 6.48 22.21
CA SER A 149 -1.80 6.47 20.76
C SER A 149 -3.10 5.80 20.31
N GLU A 150 -3.84 6.46 19.42
CA GLU A 150 -5.05 5.87 18.82
C GLU A 150 -4.72 4.50 18.20
N GLU A 151 -5.60 3.53 18.46
CA GLU A 151 -5.51 2.20 17.85
C GLU A 151 -5.45 2.32 16.32
N PRO A 152 -4.52 1.62 15.64
CA PRO A 152 -4.46 1.58 14.19
C PRO A 152 -5.78 1.07 13.61
N THR A 153 -6.36 1.84 12.69
CA THR A 153 -7.58 1.43 11.99
C THR A 153 -7.20 0.47 10.86
N PRO A 154 -7.73 -0.76 10.81
CA PRO A 154 -7.45 -1.69 9.73
C PRO A 154 -7.75 -1.06 8.38
N SER A 155 -6.80 -1.11 7.44
CA SER A 155 -6.93 -0.46 6.14
C SER A 155 -6.15 -1.12 5.02
N PHE A 156 -6.63 -0.96 3.79
CA PHE A 156 -5.92 -1.32 2.56
C PHE A 156 -6.39 -0.43 1.41
N CYS A 157 -5.66 -0.43 0.29
CA CYS A 157 -6.03 0.35 -0.88
C CYS A 157 -6.25 -0.51 -2.13
N LEU A 158 -7.15 -0.05 -3.00
CA LEU A 158 -7.27 -0.52 -4.39
C LEU A 158 -6.95 0.65 -5.33
N MET A 159 -6.07 0.42 -6.31
CA MET A 159 -5.76 1.37 -7.36
C MET A 159 -6.39 0.94 -8.68
N ASP A 160 -6.99 1.88 -9.39
CA ASP A 160 -7.39 1.76 -10.80
C ASP A 160 -6.56 2.75 -11.62
N VAL A 161 -5.76 2.23 -12.55
CA VAL A 161 -4.82 3.03 -13.36
C VAL A 161 -5.33 3.10 -14.79
N GLN A 162 -5.52 4.32 -15.30
CA GLN A 162 -6.01 4.58 -16.65
C GLN A 162 -5.13 5.65 -17.33
N GLY A 163 -4.20 5.20 -18.18
CA GLY A 163 -3.26 6.09 -18.86
C GLY A 163 -2.31 6.76 -17.87
N ILE A 164 -2.49 8.06 -17.67
CA ILE A 164 -1.72 8.91 -16.74
C ILE A 164 -2.46 9.19 -15.42
N SER A 165 -3.70 8.72 -15.28
CA SER A 165 -4.52 8.94 -14.10
C SER A 165 -4.60 7.69 -13.23
N LEU A 166 -4.63 7.88 -11.92
CA LEU A 166 -4.79 6.85 -10.91
C LEU A 166 -5.96 7.23 -10.01
N THR A 167 -6.89 6.30 -9.83
CA THR A 167 -7.92 6.39 -8.78
C THR A 167 -7.57 5.44 -7.65
N LEU A 168 -7.39 5.97 -6.45
CA LEU A 168 -7.14 5.23 -5.23
C LEU A 168 -8.44 5.12 -4.42
N TYR A 169 -8.83 3.91 -4.07
CA TYR A 169 -9.90 3.61 -3.13
C TYR A 169 -9.29 3.08 -1.84
N VAL A 170 -9.44 3.81 -0.74
CA VAL A 170 -9.03 3.32 0.58
C VAL A 170 -10.23 2.69 1.28
N TYR A 171 -10.03 1.50 1.83
CA TYR A 171 -11.00 0.80 2.65
C TYR A 171 -10.50 0.82 4.08
N GLN A 172 -11.28 1.40 5.00
CA GLN A 172 -10.94 1.47 6.42
C GLN A 172 -12.04 0.80 7.24
N LEU A 173 -11.66 0.03 8.25
CA LEU A 173 -12.60 -0.60 9.17
C LEU A 173 -12.76 0.26 10.44
N ARG A 174 -13.71 1.20 10.40
CA ARG A 174 -13.94 2.15 11.51
C ARG A 174 -14.90 1.57 12.54
N LYS A 175 -14.58 1.74 13.82
CA LYS A 175 -15.49 1.42 14.93
C LYS A 175 -16.41 2.62 15.19
N ASP A 176 -17.70 2.39 15.36
CA ASP A 176 -18.63 3.41 15.86
C ASP A 176 -18.56 3.54 17.40
N ASP A 177 -19.26 4.52 17.98
CA ASP A 177 -19.31 4.74 19.43
C ASP A 177 -19.84 3.53 20.22
N LYS A 178 -20.47 2.56 19.54
CA LYS A 178 -21.01 1.33 20.13
C LYS A 178 -20.08 0.13 19.91
N GLY A 179 -18.91 0.34 19.30
CA GLY A 179 -17.94 -0.69 18.99
C GLY A 179 -18.27 -1.54 17.75
N ASN A 180 -19.27 -1.18 16.96
CA ASN A 180 -19.55 -1.87 15.70
C ASN A 180 -18.57 -1.41 14.63
N GLU A 181 -17.88 -2.37 14.03
CA GLU A 181 -16.98 -2.12 12.92
C GLU A 181 -17.78 -1.91 11.63
N ASN A 182 -17.47 -0.89 10.85
CA ASN A 182 -18.07 -0.63 9.53
C ASN A 182 -16.99 -0.27 8.52
N VAL A 183 -17.18 -0.72 7.27
CA VAL A 183 -16.24 -0.41 6.19
C VAL A 183 -16.58 0.97 5.65
N ALA A 184 -15.66 1.92 5.86
CA ALA A 184 -15.66 3.21 5.22
C ALA A 184 -14.79 3.15 3.95
N VAL A 185 -15.24 3.83 2.89
CA VAL A 185 -14.50 3.90 1.62
C VAL A 185 -14.30 5.37 1.26
N GLU A 186 -13.06 5.75 1.01
CA GLU A 186 -12.72 7.08 0.50
C GLU A 186 -12.03 6.95 -0.86
N LYS A 187 -12.18 7.97 -1.70
CA LYS A 187 -11.65 8.01 -3.06
C LYS A 187 -10.69 9.19 -3.18
N VAL A 188 -9.48 8.92 -3.66
CA VAL A 188 -8.46 9.91 -4.01
C VAL A 188 -8.09 9.72 -5.48
N THR A 189 -7.78 10.79 -6.18
CA THR A 189 -7.40 10.74 -7.61
C THR A 189 -6.11 11.51 -7.81
N TYR A 190 -5.18 10.90 -8.54
CA TYR A 190 -3.95 11.51 -9.00
C TYR A 190 -3.92 11.51 -10.52
N THR A 191 -3.35 12.55 -11.13
CA THR A 191 -3.07 12.58 -12.57
C THR A 191 -1.67 13.12 -12.76
N LYS A 192 -0.81 12.30 -13.40
CA LYS A 192 0.56 12.70 -13.71
C LYS A 192 0.55 13.96 -14.58
N PRO A 193 1.24 15.04 -14.17
CA PRO A 193 1.35 16.24 -14.98
C PRO A 193 1.97 15.93 -16.33
N VAL A 194 1.39 16.50 -17.39
CA VAL A 194 1.98 16.43 -18.73
C VAL A 194 2.90 17.64 -18.85
N GLU A 195 4.20 17.41 -18.96
CA GLU A 195 5.11 18.49 -19.32
C GLU A 195 4.66 19.07 -20.67
N PRO A 196 4.48 20.40 -20.79
CA PRO A 196 4.17 20.99 -22.08
C PRO A 196 5.31 20.62 -23.02
N SER A 197 4.98 19.91 -24.10
CA SER A 197 5.93 19.67 -25.18
C SER A 197 6.53 21.03 -25.55
N ALA A 198 7.83 21.20 -25.39
CA ALA A 198 8.53 22.37 -25.89
C ALA A 198 8.30 22.39 -27.41
N GLY A 199 7.25 23.12 -27.84
CA GLY A 199 6.87 23.29 -29.22
C GLY A 199 8.05 23.93 -29.93
N GLY A 200 8.60 23.19 -30.89
CA GLY A 200 9.88 23.48 -31.53
C GLY A 200 9.97 24.89 -32.06
N SER A 201 10.98 25.61 -31.56
CA SER A 201 11.62 26.69 -32.30
C SER A 201 12.69 26.09 -33.21
N SER A 202 12.32 25.81 -34.47
CA SER A 202 13.23 25.80 -35.62
C SER A 202 12.43 25.71 -36.91
#